data_AF-A0A1W9VLP8-F1
#
_entry.id   AF-A0A1W9VLP8-F1
#
_cell.length_a   1.000
_cell.length_b   1.000
_cell.length_c   1.000
_cell.angle_alpha   90.00
_cell.angle_beta   90.00
_cell.angle_gamma   90.00
#
_symmetry.space_group_name_H-M   'P 1'
#
loop_
_entity.id
_entity.type
_entity.pdbx_description
1 polymer ?
#
loop_
_entity_poly.entity_id
_entity_poly.type
_entity_poly.pdbx_seq_one_letter_code
_entity_poly.pdbx_strand_id
1 'polypeptide(L)'
;MKVLFSPSEAKSPLHVDSFCFPELFDKRLEVIEKFHTYINSSSISNLQKLFGLKDENECLKIKNINLLNSSTCNALDRYTGVAYKYLEISSLKEVQKEWINKNVIIFSNLFGPIKPN
;
A
#
# COMPACT_ATOMS: atom_id res chain seq x y z
N MET A 1 -22.66 6.38 -0.48
CA MET A 1 -21.59 7.39 -0.36
C MET A 1 -20.25 6.67 -0.46
N LYS A 2 -19.20 7.30 -1.00
CA LYS A 2 -17.83 6.77 -0.97
C LYS A 2 -16.89 7.81 -0.39
N VAL A 3 -15.98 7.38 0.48
CA VAL A 3 -14.97 8.23 1.11
C VAL A 3 -13.61 7.77 0.64
N LEU A 4 -12.79 8.71 0.17
CA LEU A 4 -11.47 8.41 -0.39
C LEU A 4 -10.40 8.79 0.62
N PHE A 5 -9.51 7.86 0.93
CA PHE A 5 -8.34 8.09 1.76
C PHE A 5 -7.07 8.10 0.91
N SER A 6 -6.21 9.06 1.21
CA SER A 6 -4.84 9.10 0.71
C SER A 6 -4.06 7.88 1.21
N PRO A 7 -3.04 7.41 0.46
CA PRO A 7 -2.12 6.41 0.99
C PRO A 7 -1.38 6.96 2.20
N SER A 8 -0.81 6.05 2.99
CA SER A 8 0.19 6.41 3.98
C SER A 8 1.40 5.48 3.93
N GLU A 9 2.49 5.92 4.56
CA GLU A 9 3.77 5.24 4.54
C GLU A 9 3.77 4.03 5.48
N ALA A 10 3.34 2.87 4.96
CA ALA A 10 3.56 1.57 5.58
C ALA A 10 3.38 0.45 4.53
N LYS A 11 4.16 -0.62 4.67
CA LYS A 11 4.31 -1.68 3.66
C LYS A 11 3.79 -3.02 4.18
N SER A 12 2.93 -3.68 3.40
CA SER A 12 2.75 -5.14 3.42
C SER A 12 2.01 -5.61 2.13
N PRO A 13 1.83 -6.92 1.87
CA PRO A 13 1.42 -7.51 0.60
C PRO A 13 -0.02 -7.29 0.16
N LEU A 14 -0.23 -7.79 -1.06
CA LEU A 14 -1.44 -7.76 -1.86
C LEU A 14 -2.27 -9.03 -1.70
N HIS A 15 -3.58 -8.89 -1.51
CA HIS A 15 -4.54 -9.97 -1.74
C HIS A 15 -5.51 -9.53 -2.85
N VAL A 16 -5.89 -10.44 -3.75
CA VAL A 16 -6.71 -10.07 -4.94
C VAL A 16 -8.05 -9.45 -4.53
N ASP A 17 -8.64 -9.92 -3.43
CA ASP A 17 -9.92 -9.42 -2.93
C ASP A 17 -9.83 -8.03 -2.28
N SER A 18 -8.61 -7.56 -1.97
CA SER A 18 -8.38 -6.20 -1.48
C SER A 18 -8.49 -5.14 -2.58
N PHE A 19 -8.70 -5.51 -3.85
CA PHE A 19 -8.79 -4.53 -4.94
C PHE A 19 -10.24 -4.15 -5.29
N CYS A 20 -10.42 -2.88 -5.67
CA CYS A 20 -11.71 -2.39 -6.18
C CYS A 20 -12.05 -2.95 -7.58
N PHE A 21 -11.06 -3.45 -8.31
CA PHE A 21 -11.18 -3.94 -9.69
C PHE A 21 -10.35 -5.21 -9.87
N PRO A 22 -10.88 -6.40 -9.50
CA PRO A 22 -10.17 -7.67 -9.62
C PRO A 22 -9.76 -7.98 -11.07
N GLU A 23 -10.54 -7.55 -12.05
CA GLU A 23 -10.29 -7.71 -13.49
C GLU A 23 -9.00 -7.01 -13.96
N LEU A 24 -8.50 -6.04 -13.20
CA LEU A 24 -7.23 -5.35 -13.48
C LEU A 24 -6.03 -5.98 -12.76
N PHE A 25 -6.21 -7.11 -12.08
CA PHE A 25 -5.15 -7.73 -11.27
C PHE A 25 -3.91 -8.07 -12.11
N ASP A 26 -4.08 -8.65 -13.29
CA ASP A 26 -2.95 -8.96 -14.20
C ASP A 26 -2.17 -7.71 -14.60
N LYS A 27 -2.88 -6.59 -14.83
CA LYS A 27 -2.24 -5.31 -15.12
C LYS A 27 -1.50 -4.73 -13.93
N ARG A 28 -1.99 -4.96 -12.70
CA ARG A 28 -1.25 -4.59 -11.48
C ARG A 28 0.01 -5.43 -11.34
N LEU A 29 -0.05 -6.73 -11.59
CA LEU A 29 1.12 -7.60 -11.57
C LEU A 29 2.18 -7.13 -12.57
N GLU A 30 1.79 -6.79 -13.79
CA GLU A 30 2.70 -6.24 -14.81
C GLU A 30 3.43 -4.97 -14.32
N VAL A 31 2.72 -4.06 -13.64
CA VAL A 31 3.32 -2.83 -13.07
C VAL A 31 4.26 -3.15 -11.91
N ILE A 32 3.87 -4.06 -11.01
CA ILE A 32 4.67 -4.48 -9.86
C ILE A 32 5.96 -5.16 -10.32
N GLU A 33 5.90 -6.00 -11.34
CA GLU A 33 7.07 -6.65 -11.94
C GLU A 33 8.03 -5.65 -12.57
N LYS A 34 7.51 -4.66 -13.32
CA LYS A 34 8.33 -3.58 -13.89
C LYS A 34 9.00 -2.74 -12.79
N PHE A 35 8.24 -2.40 -11.75
CA PHE A 35 8.76 -1.65 -10.60
C PHE A 35 9.86 -2.43 -9.86
N HIS A 36 9.61 -3.71 -9.57
CA HIS A 36 10.57 -4.60 -8.92
C HIS A 36 11.84 -4.78 -9.77
N THR A 37 11.69 -4.97 -11.07
CA THR A 37 12.82 -5.07 -12.02
C THR A 37 13.66 -3.80 -11.98
N TYR A 38 13.02 -2.63 -12.10
CA TYR A 38 13.70 -1.34 -12.07
C TYR A 38 14.47 -1.12 -10.76
N ILE A 39 13.85 -1.41 -9.61
CA ILE A 39 14.51 -1.24 -8.31
C ILE A 39 15.73 -2.15 -8.18
N ASN A 40 15.61 -3.40 -8.62
CA ASN A 40 16.69 -4.37 -8.54
C ASN A 40 17.88 -4.02 -9.45
N SER A 41 17.62 -3.51 -10.64
CA SER A 41 18.66 -3.09 -11.60
C SER A 41 19.22 -1.68 -11.35
N SER A 42 18.58 -0.88 -10.51
CA SER A 42 18.98 0.52 -10.26
C SER A 42 20.18 0.65 -9.32
N SER A 43 20.98 1.69 -9.58
CA SER A 43 22.04 2.16 -8.67
C SER A 43 21.44 2.79 -7.42
N ILE A 44 22.20 2.84 -6.33
CA ILE A 44 21.74 3.43 -5.07
C ILE A 44 21.38 4.92 -5.23
N SER A 45 22.16 5.67 -6.02
CA SER A 45 21.89 7.08 -6.31
C SER A 45 20.56 7.29 -7.05
N ASN A 46 20.22 6.42 -8.00
CA ASN A 46 18.93 6.47 -8.69
C ASN A 46 17.78 6.13 -7.74
N LEU A 47 17.98 5.19 -6.81
CA LEU A 47 16.98 4.83 -5.80
C LEU A 47 16.76 5.97 -4.79
N GLN A 48 17.82 6.62 -4.32
CA GLN A 48 17.71 7.81 -3.46
C GLN A 48 16.90 8.92 -4.14
N LYS A 49 17.15 9.17 -5.43
CA LYS A 49 16.38 10.14 -6.22
C LYS A 49 14.92 9.72 -6.41
N LEU A 50 14.67 8.44 -6.69
CA LEU A 50 13.32 7.90 -6.88
C LEU A 50 12.48 8.02 -5.61
N PHE A 51 13.05 7.62 -4.47
CA PHE A 51 12.33 7.59 -3.19
C PHE A 51 12.40 8.92 -2.43
N GLY A 52 13.22 9.88 -2.88
CA GLY A 52 13.46 11.12 -2.15
C GLY A 52 14.21 10.93 -0.82
N LEU A 53 14.93 9.82 -0.68
CA LEU A 53 15.63 9.43 0.55
C LEU A 53 17.11 9.80 0.47
N LYS A 54 17.68 10.26 1.58
CA LYS A 54 19.12 10.50 1.70
C LYS A 54 19.85 9.27 2.24
N ASP A 55 19.20 8.46 3.08
CA ASP A 55 19.81 7.27 3.66
C ASP A 55 19.85 6.10 2.65
N GLU A 56 21.05 5.65 2.35
CA GLU A 56 21.29 4.49 1.49
C GLU A 56 20.76 3.20 2.11
N ASN A 57 20.84 3.05 3.43
CA ASN A 57 20.37 1.86 4.12
C ASN A 57 18.86 1.70 3.99
N GLU A 58 18.12 2.81 4.04
CA GLU A 58 16.68 2.78 3.76
C GLU A 58 16.40 2.35 2.33
N CYS A 59 17.12 2.91 1.34
CA CYS A 59 16.97 2.52 -0.06
C CYS A 59 17.26 1.02 -0.28
N LEU A 60 18.32 0.48 0.33
CA LEU A 60 18.66 -0.94 0.28
C LEU A 60 17.60 -1.81 0.95
N LYS A 61 17.04 -1.36 2.09
CA LYS A 61 15.90 -2.04 2.72
C LYS A 61 14.72 -2.11 1.75
N ILE A 62 14.37 -1.02 1.04
CA ILE A 62 13.29 -1.05 0.04
C ILE A 62 13.60 -2.01 -1.09
N LYS A 63 14.84 -1.99 -1.60
CA LYS A 63 15.33 -2.86 -2.68
C LYS A 63 15.18 -4.34 -2.35
N ASN A 64 15.48 -4.73 -1.12
CA ASN A 64 15.46 -6.12 -0.69
C ASN A 64 14.07 -6.65 -0.27
N ILE A 65 13.02 -5.82 -0.31
CA ILE A 65 11.66 -6.28 0.01
C ILE A 65 11.12 -7.09 -1.17
N ASN A 66 10.84 -8.37 -0.93
CA ASN A 66 10.03 -9.16 -1.83
C ASN A 66 8.55 -8.75 -1.67
N LEU A 67 8.07 -7.92 -2.59
CA LEU A 67 6.69 -7.42 -2.58
C LEU A 67 5.63 -8.51 -2.77
N LEU A 68 6.01 -9.62 -3.40
CA LEU A 68 5.10 -10.74 -3.68
C LEU A 68 4.99 -11.71 -2.49
N ASN A 69 6.03 -11.81 -1.67
CA ASN A 69 6.15 -12.83 -0.60
C ASN A 69 6.18 -12.27 0.83
N SER A 70 5.93 -10.98 1.04
CA SER A 70 5.86 -10.41 2.40
C SER A 70 4.60 -10.89 3.15
N SER A 71 4.41 -10.54 4.43
CA SER A 71 3.22 -10.87 5.24
C SER A 71 2.16 -9.76 5.25
N THR A 72 0.87 -10.07 5.04
CA THR A 72 -0.26 -9.11 4.95
C THR A 72 -0.87 -8.70 6.29
N CYS A 73 -1.47 -7.51 6.30
CA CYS A 73 -2.38 -7.01 7.34
C CYS A 73 -3.50 -6.18 6.67
N ASN A 74 -4.55 -5.89 7.44
CA ASN A 74 -5.65 -5.03 7.00
C ASN A 74 -5.12 -3.66 6.54
N ALA A 75 -5.72 -3.07 5.50
CA ALA A 75 -5.24 -1.79 4.99
C ALA A 75 -5.41 -0.65 6.02
N LEU A 76 -6.45 -0.69 6.86
CA LEU A 76 -6.65 0.30 7.92
C LEU A 76 -5.69 0.12 9.10
N ASP A 77 -5.27 -1.11 9.38
CA ASP A 77 -4.24 -1.39 10.40
C ASP A 77 -2.83 -1.07 9.87
N ARG A 78 -2.66 -1.02 8.55
CA ARG A 78 -1.41 -0.71 7.87
C ARG A 78 -1.10 0.78 7.90
N TYR A 79 -2.07 1.60 7.50
CA TYR A 79 -1.79 3.00 7.26
C TYR A 79 -1.74 3.81 8.55
N THR A 80 -0.60 4.48 8.74
CA THR A 80 -0.35 5.45 9.81
C THR A 80 -0.58 6.89 9.32
N GLY A 81 -0.34 7.90 10.16
CA GLY A 81 -0.46 9.31 9.78
C GLY A 81 -1.74 9.97 10.30
N VAL A 82 -1.86 11.28 10.08
CA VAL A 82 -2.84 12.12 10.79
C VAL A 82 -4.27 11.64 10.55
N ALA A 83 -4.67 11.39 9.31
CA ALA A 83 -6.03 10.95 8.97
C ALA A 83 -6.38 9.60 9.61
N TYR A 84 -5.46 8.63 9.57
CA TYR A 84 -5.67 7.30 10.15
C TYR A 84 -5.62 7.31 11.69
N LYS A 85 -4.79 8.19 12.27
CA LYS A 85 -4.75 8.43 13.71
C LYS A 85 -6.10 8.95 14.23
N TYR A 86 -6.71 9.91 13.54
CA TYR A 86 -8.02 10.42 13.91
C TYR A 86 -9.17 9.47 13.53
N LEU A 87 -8.98 8.59 12.56
CA LEU A 87 -9.92 7.51 12.27
C LEU A 87 -9.98 6.50 13.43
N GLU A 88 -8.84 6.26 14.10
CA GLU A 88 -8.70 5.43 15.29
C GLU A 88 -9.48 4.10 15.18
N ILE A 89 -9.21 3.33 14.12
CA ILE A 89 -10.01 2.15 13.74
C ILE A 89 -10.19 1.13 14.88
N SER A 90 -9.20 1.04 15.78
CA SER A 90 -9.20 0.17 16.96
C SER A 90 -10.24 0.56 18.02
N SER A 91 -10.67 1.83 18.07
CA SER A 91 -11.69 2.30 19.03
C SER A 91 -13.12 2.15 18.49
N LEU A 92 -13.29 1.82 17.21
CA LEU A 92 -14.59 1.72 16.56
C LEU A 92 -15.30 0.38 16.84
N LYS A 93 -16.64 0.43 16.90
CA LYS A 93 -17.52 -0.75 16.99
C LYS A 93 -17.59 -1.47 15.65
N GLU A 94 -17.95 -2.75 15.67
CA GLU A 94 -18.03 -3.58 14.45
C GLU A 94 -18.95 -2.99 13.37
N VAL A 95 -20.12 -2.46 13.74
CA VAL A 95 -21.02 -1.79 12.77
C VAL A 95 -20.36 -0.60 12.06
N GLN A 96 -19.44 0.10 12.73
CA GLN A 96 -18.71 1.23 12.16
C GLN A 96 -17.60 0.73 11.23
N LYS A 97 -16.89 -0.34 11.62
CA LYS A 97 -15.89 -1.01 10.77
C LYS A 97 -16.50 -1.56 9.49
N GLU A 98 -17.65 -2.23 9.58
CA GLU A 98 -18.40 -2.73 8.42
C GLU A 98 -18.79 -1.59 7.47
N TRP A 99 -19.25 -0.46 8.03
CA TRP A 99 -19.56 0.72 7.22
C TRP A 99 -18.31 1.24 6.51
N ILE A 100 -17.17 1.31 7.20
CA ILE A 100 -15.89 1.72 6.60
C ILE A 100 -15.48 0.76 5.48
N ASN A 101 -15.50 -0.55 5.72
CA ASN A 101 -15.12 -1.56 4.73
C ASN A 101 -15.99 -1.49 3.47
N LYS A 102 -17.26 -1.10 3.62
CA LYS A 102 -18.20 -0.90 2.50
C LYS A 102 -18.03 0.44 1.78
N ASN A 103 -17.62 1.51 2.46
CA ASN A 103 -17.71 2.87 1.94
C ASN A 103 -16.37 3.59 1.74
N VAL A 104 -15.28 3.11 2.33
CA VAL A 104 -13.95 3.70 2.18
C VAL A 104 -13.18 3.02 1.05
N ILE A 105 -12.42 3.82 0.29
CA ILE A 105 -11.45 3.37 -0.69
C ILE A 105 -10.14 4.09 -0.39
N ILE A 106 -9.03 3.35 -0.39
CA ILE A 106 -7.69 3.90 -0.16
C ILE A 106 -6.91 3.86 -1.46
N PHE A 107 -6.24 4.95 -1.84
CA PHE A 107 -5.44 4.99 -3.05
C PHE A 107 -3.98 4.67 -2.75
N SER A 108 -3.54 3.44 -3.02
CA SER A 108 -2.13 3.07 -2.94
C SER A 108 -1.36 3.53 -4.18
N ASN A 109 -0.19 4.14 -3.99
CA ASN A 109 0.67 4.55 -5.11
C ASN A 109 1.09 3.37 -6.00
N LEU A 110 1.35 2.20 -5.40
CA LEU A 110 1.79 1.02 -6.14
C LEU A 110 0.62 0.13 -6.58
N PHE A 111 -0.47 0.11 -5.81
CA PHE A 111 -1.56 -0.86 -6.02
C PHE A 111 -2.85 -0.25 -6.57
N GLY A 112 -2.89 1.08 -6.70
CA GLY A 112 -4.08 1.82 -7.08
C GLY A 112 -5.16 1.76 -6.00
N PRO A 113 -6.45 1.83 -6.36
CA PRO A 113 -7.54 1.83 -5.40
C PRO A 113 -7.72 0.44 -4.75
N ILE A 114 -7.62 0.43 -3.42
CA ILE A 114 -7.79 -0.75 -2.57
C ILE A 114 -8.93 -0.55 -1.58
N LYS A 115 -9.53 -1.67 -1.17
CA LYS A 115 -10.52 -1.75 -0.12
C LYS A 115 -9.83 -1.89 1.24
N PRO A 116 -10.43 -1.35 2.31
CA PRO A 116 -10.00 -1.55 3.70
C PRO A 116 -9.90 -3.03 4.10
N ASN A 117 -10.89 -3.81 3.66
CA ASN A 117 -11.24 -5.20 3.98
C ASN A 117 -11.74 -5.43 5.40
#